data_AF-A0A800JGJ3-F1
#
_entry.id   AF-A0A800JGJ3-F1
#
_cell.length_a   1.000
_cell.length_b   1.000
_cell.length_c   1.000
_cell.angle_alpha   90.00
_cell.angle_beta   90.00
_cell.angle_gamma   90.00
#
_symmetry.space_group_name_H-M   'P 1'
#
loop_
_entity.id
_entity.type
_entity.pdbx_description
1 polymer ?
#
loop_
_entity_poly.entity_id
_entity_poly.type
_entity_poly.pdbx_seq_one_letter_code
_entity_poly.pdbx_strand_id
1 'polypeptide(L)'
;MAKKKSSKVTARSGRFASGPAAEANAFTNSVKFDTRLAHHDIAGSIAHARMLHHVGLLKKKEVTAIVDGLEAIGAEIAEGQFEWHTELEDVHMNIEAALTTRVPAGAKLHTGR
;
A
#
# COMPACT_ATOMS: atom_id res chain seq x y z
N MET A 1 -26.73 -16.58 -0.15
CA MET A 1 -25.39 -16.32 -0.71
C MET A 1 -25.05 -14.85 -0.49
N ALA A 2 -24.17 -14.55 0.46
CA ALA A 2 -23.77 -13.16 0.72
C ALA A 2 -22.87 -12.69 -0.43
N LYS A 3 -23.25 -11.62 -1.12
CA LYS A 3 -22.39 -10.95 -2.11
C LYS A 3 -21.11 -10.54 -1.40
N LYS A 4 -19.97 -11.12 -1.81
CA LYS A 4 -18.63 -10.66 -1.42
C LYS A 4 -18.53 -9.21 -1.88
N LYS A 5 -18.63 -8.24 -0.96
CA LYS A 5 -18.35 -6.84 -1.28
C LYS A 5 -16.89 -6.79 -1.72
N SER A 6 -16.65 -6.50 -3.00
CA SER A 6 -15.34 -6.08 -3.47
C SER A 6 -14.96 -4.85 -2.65
N SER A 7 -14.07 -5.00 -1.67
CA SER A 7 -13.51 -3.87 -0.93
C SER A 7 -12.52 -3.17 -1.85
N LYS A 8 -13.02 -2.41 -2.83
CA LYS A 8 -12.18 -1.44 -3.53
C LYS A 8 -11.67 -0.49 -2.44
N VAL A 9 -10.37 -0.51 -2.21
CA VAL A 9 -9.72 0.42 -1.30
C VAL A 9 -9.87 1.79 -1.95
N THR A 10 -10.81 2.58 -1.44
CA THR A 10 -11.00 3.97 -1.83
C THR A 10 -10.26 4.85 -0.85
N ALA A 11 -9.54 5.84 -1.38
CA ALA A 11 -8.97 6.90 -0.58
C ALA A 11 -10.04 7.46 0.38
N ARG A 12 -9.70 7.55 1.67
CA ARG A 12 -10.55 8.16 2.71
C ARG A 12 -11.91 7.46 2.92
N SER A 13 -12.02 6.16 2.60
CA SER A 13 -13.25 5.35 2.72
C SER A 13 -13.88 5.32 4.11
N GLY A 14 -13.15 5.67 5.18
CA GLY A 14 -13.69 5.81 6.54
C GLY A 14 -14.45 7.11 6.82
N ARG A 15 -14.36 8.12 5.93
CA ARG A 15 -14.95 9.46 6.15
C ARG A 15 -16.09 9.79 5.17
N PHE A 16 -16.05 9.25 3.96
CA PHE A 16 -17.00 9.58 2.89
C PHE A 16 -17.90 8.39 2.56
N ALA A 17 -19.16 8.68 2.19
CA ALA A 17 -20.13 7.65 1.79
C ALA A 17 -19.77 6.96 0.45
N SER A 18 -18.98 7.64 -0.40
CA SER A 18 -18.50 7.14 -1.68
C SER A 18 -17.07 7.66 -1.95
N GLY A 19 -16.43 7.12 -2.99
CA GLY A 19 -15.14 7.63 -3.47
C GLY A 19 -15.24 9.06 -4.03
N PRO A 20 -14.09 9.71 -4.29
CA PRO A 20 -14.05 11.02 -4.92
C PRO A 20 -14.69 11.00 -6.31
N ALA A 21 -15.19 12.16 -6.75
CA ALA A 21 -15.60 12.36 -8.14
C ALA A 21 -14.41 12.07 -9.09
N ALA A 22 -14.71 11.66 -10.32
CA ALA A 22 -13.68 11.27 -11.30
C ALA A 22 -12.70 12.41 -11.60
N GLU A 23 -13.22 13.64 -11.68
CA GLU A 23 -12.46 14.87 -11.94
C GLU A 23 -11.52 15.18 -10.78
N ALA A 24 -12.00 15.01 -9.54
CA ALA A 24 -11.18 15.20 -8.35
C ALA A 24 -10.05 14.18 -8.30
N ASN A 25 -10.36 12.90 -8.54
CA ASN A 25 -9.34 11.84 -8.57
C ASN A 25 -8.31 12.08 -9.67
N ALA A 26 -8.74 12.46 -10.88
CA ALA A 26 -7.84 12.76 -11.99
C ALA A 26 -6.93 13.97 -11.72
N PHE A 27 -7.43 14.96 -10.97
CA PHE A 27 -6.65 16.14 -10.59
C PHE A 27 -5.63 15.84 -9.48
N THR A 28 -5.99 15.01 -8.50
CA THR A 28 -5.12 14.73 -7.34
C THR A 28 -4.18 13.54 -7.55
N ASN A 29 -4.46 12.66 -8.52
CA ASN A 29 -3.64 11.48 -8.76
C ASN A 29 -2.20 11.84 -9.16
N SER A 30 -1.22 11.26 -8.47
CA SER A 30 0.21 11.48 -8.69
C SER A 30 0.96 10.29 -9.30
N VAL A 31 0.29 9.14 -9.50
CA VAL A 31 0.88 7.87 -10.02
C VAL A 31 1.69 8.10 -11.31
N LYS A 32 1.26 9.03 -12.16
CA LYS A 32 1.98 9.36 -13.41
C LYS A 32 3.41 9.85 -13.21
N PHE A 33 3.77 10.35 -12.03
CA PHE A 33 5.08 10.94 -11.79
C PHE A 33 5.75 10.50 -10.49
N ASP A 34 5.00 10.07 -9.47
CA ASP A 34 5.54 9.71 -8.15
C ASP A 34 6.02 8.25 -8.06
N THR A 35 5.75 7.40 -9.07
CA THR A 35 6.28 6.03 -9.18
C THR A 35 7.81 5.99 -9.12
N ARG A 36 8.49 7.07 -9.52
CA ARG A 36 9.94 7.26 -9.32
C ARG A 36 10.38 7.18 -7.85
N LEU A 37 9.46 7.35 -6.90
CA LEU A 37 9.69 7.27 -5.46
C LEU A 37 9.44 5.87 -4.88
N ALA A 38 9.01 4.90 -5.69
CA ALA A 38 8.63 3.57 -5.20
C ALA A 38 9.72 2.89 -4.37
N HIS A 39 10.98 2.95 -4.83
CA HIS A 39 12.12 2.41 -4.09
C HIS A 39 12.29 3.07 -2.70
N HIS A 40 12.03 4.38 -2.60
CA HIS A 40 12.11 5.11 -1.34
C HIS A 40 10.93 4.79 -0.41
N ASP A 41 9.71 4.68 -0.95
CA ASP A 41 8.54 4.27 -0.17
C ASP A 41 8.73 2.86 0.41
N ILE A 42 9.22 1.92 -0.40
CA ILE A 42 9.53 0.55 0.04
C ILE A 42 10.59 0.54 1.14
N ALA A 43 11.71 1.25 0.94
CA ALA A 43 12.78 1.31 1.94
C ALA A 43 12.29 1.92 3.27
N GLY A 44 11.52 3.01 3.20
CA GLY A 44 10.90 3.64 4.37
C GLY A 44 9.89 2.72 5.07
N SER A 45 9.08 2.00 4.29
CA SER A 45 8.12 1.02 4.77
C SER A 45 8.78 -0.17 5.47
N ILE A 46 9.90 -0.69 4.95
CA ILE A 46 10.70 -1.73 5.61
C ILE A 46 11.28 -1.22 6.93
N ALA A 47 11.82 -0.01 6.96
CA ALA A 47 12.36 0.60 8.18
C ALA A 47 11.26 0.77 9.24
N HIS A 48 10.09 1.24 8.83
CA HIS A 48 8.92 1.40 9.71
C HIS A 48 8.42 0.06 10.25
N ALA A 49 8.33 -0.99 9.41
CA ALA A 49 7.96 -2.34 9.87
C ALA A 49 8.91 -2.87 10.94
N ARG A 50 10.23 -2.67 10.76
CA ARG A 50 11.24 -3.04 11.76
C ARG A 50 11.10 -2.24 13.06
N MET A 51 10.83 -0.94 12.96
CA MET A 51 10.55 -0.08 14.11
C MET A 51 9.31 -0.55 14.87
N LEU A 52 8.20 -0.84 14.17
CA LEU A 52 6.97 -1.35 14.78
C LEU A 52 7.19 -2.64 15.56
N HIS A 53 8.06 -3.53 15.08
CA HIS A 53 8.46 -4.70 15.87
C HIS A 53 9.31 -4.35 17.08
N HIS A 54 10.26 -3.42 16.93
CA HIS A 54 11.08 -2.95 18.05
C HIS A 54 10.22 -2.41 19.20
N VAL A 55 9.14 -1.68 18.90
CA VAL A 55 8.19 -1.18 19.91
C VAL A 55 7.08 -2.16 20.29
N GLY A 56 7.14 -3.41 19.81
CA GLY A 56 6.22 -4.48 20.22
C GLY A 56 4.84 -4.49 19.52
N LEU A 57 4.65 -3.69 18.46
CA LEU A 57 3.39 -3.62 17.70
C LEU A 57 3.29 -4.68 16.59
N LEU A 58 4.42 -5.24 16.17
CA LEU A 58 4.49 -6.37 15.24
C LEU A 58 5.28 -7.54 15.84
N LYS A 59 4.81 -8.76 15.58
CA LYS A 59 5.56 -9.99 15.86
C LYS A 59 6.65 -10.18 14.82
N LYS A 60 7.71 -10.91 15.19
CA LYS A 60 8.82 -11.23 14.26
C LYS A 60 8.35 -11.82 12.93
N LYS A 61 7.41 -12.77 12.97
CA LYS A 61 6.82 -13.39 11.75
C LYS A 61 6.07 -12.39 10.88
N GLU A 62 5.41 -11.40 11.49
CA GLU A 62 4.68 -10.36 10.75
C GLU A 62 5.65 -9.42 10.04
N VAL A 63 6.75 -9.02 10.70
CA VAL A 63 7.78 -8.21 10.05
C VAL A 63 8.46 -8.95 8.92
N THR A 64 8.85 -10.22 9.12
CA THR A 64 9.43 -11.02 8.03
C THR A 64 8.50 -11.05 6.82
N ALA A 65 7.21 -11.37 7.02
CA ALA A 65 6.25 -11.40 5.93
C ALA A 65 6.07 -10.04 5.23
N ILE A 66 6.05 -8.92 5.98
CA ILE A 66 5.95 -7.58 5.42
C ILE A 66 7.19 -7.22 4.60
N VAL A 67 8.39 -7.49 5.13
CA VAL A 67 9.65 -7.18 4.46
C VAL A 67 9.77 -8.00 3.17
N ASP A 68 9.55 -9.32 3.23
CA ASP A 68 9.61 -10.19 2.07
C ASP A 68 8.57 -9.77 1.00
N GLY A 69 7.37 -9.37 1.43
CA GLY A 69 6.32 -8.86 0.54
C GLY A 69 6.70 -7.55 -0.15
N LEU A 70 7.31 -6.62 0.59
CA LEU A 70 7.79 -5.34 0.07
C LEU A 70 8.98 -5.51 -0.88
N GLU A 71 9.90 -6.43 -0.58
CA GLU A 71 11.03 -6.77 -1.46
C GLU A 71 10.54 -7.40 -2.78
N ALA A 72 9.56 -8.30 -2.71
CA ALA A 72 8.94 -8.88 -3.91
C ALA A 72 8.24 -7.81 -4.77
N ILE A 73 7.49 -6.90 -4.16
CA ILE A 73 6.88 -5.76 -4.86
C ILE A 73 7.98 -4.89 -5.51
N GLY A 74 9.06 -4.61 -4.79
CA GLY A 74 10.20 -3.84 -5.32
C GLY A 74 10.85 -4.48 -6.53
N ALA A 75 11.01 -5.81 -6.52
CA ALA A 75 11.53 -6.56 -7.67
C ALA A 75 10.61 -6.45 -8.88
N GLU A 76 9.30 -6.64 -8.70
CA GLU A 76 8.32 -6.50 -9.79
C GLU A 76 8.30 -5.09 -10.39
N ILE A 77 8.44 -4.06 -9.55
CA ILE A 77 8.54 -2.67 -10.01
C ILE A 77 9.81 -2.48 -10.85
N ALA A 78 10.95 -3.00 -10.40
CA ALA A 78 12.22 -2.90 -11.12
C ALA A 78 12.20 -3.65 -12.46
N GLU A 79 11.46 -4.76 -12.53
CA GLU A 79 11.28 -5.57 -13.74
C GLU A 79 10.15 -5.04 -14.66
N GLY A 80 9.45 -3.97 -14.25
CA GLY A 80 8.33 -3.41 -15.00
C GLY A 80 7.09 -4.32 -15.05
N GLN A 81 6.98 -5.28 -14.13
CA GLN A 81 5.87 -6.23 -14.03
C GLN A 81 4.79 -5.80 -13.03
N PHE A 82 5.05 -4.78 -12.22
CA PHE A 82 4.09 -4.25 -11.27
C PHE A 82 2.98 -3.45 -11.98
N GLU A 83 1.72 -3.82 -11.74
CA GLU A 83 0.55 -3.13 -12.28
C GLU A 83 0.21 -1.90 -11.43
N TRP A 84 0.27 -0.72 -12.05
CA TRP A 84 -0.09 0.54 -11.40
C TRP A 84 -1.56 0.88 -11.62
N HIS A 85 -2.25 1.21 -10.55
CA HIS A 85 -3.68 1.52 -10.52
C HIS A 85 -3.89 3.02 -10.28
N THR A 86 -4.43 3.75 -11.27
CA THR A 86 -4.73 5.19 -11.15
C THR A 86 -5.94 5.51 -10.26
N GLU A 87 -6.74 4.49 -9.92
CA GLU A 87 -7.76 4.58 -8.89
C GLU A 87 -7.18 4.65 -7.47
N LEU A 88 -5.91 4.29 -7.31
CA LEU A 88 -5.12 4.52 -6.11
C LEU A 88 -4.37 5.84 -6.31
N GLU A 89 -4.51 6.76 -5.35
CA GLU A 89 -4.18 8.19 -5.51
C GLU A 89 -2.70 8.40 -5.88
N ASP A 90 -1.81 7.60 -5.30
CA ASP A 90 -0.36 7.79 -5.36
C ASP A 90 0.41 6.46 -5.36
N VAL A 91 1.74 6.55 -5.48
CA VAL A 91 2.68 5.41 -5.37
C VAL A 91 2.50 4.62 -4.06
N HIS A 92 2.20 5.35 -2.98
CA HIS A 92 2.15 4.85 -1.63
C HIS A 92 0.94 3.92 -1.44
N MET A 93 -0.25 4.36 -1.86
CA MET A 93 -1.48 3.57 -1.87
C MET A 93 -1.36 2.32 -2.75
N ASN A 94 -0.67 2.41 -3.89
CA ASN A 94 -0.42 1.26 -4.77
C ASN A 94 0.39 0.17 -4.05
N ILE A 95 1.49 0.56 -3.41
CA ILE A 95 2.34 -0.38 -2.66
C ILE A 95 1.59 -0.96 -1.46
N GLU A 96 0.85 -0.14 -0.70
CA GLU A 96 0.08 -0.60 0.47
C GLU A 96 -1.04 -1.58 0.07
N ALA A 97 -1.77 -1.29 -0.99
CA ALA A 97 -2.85 -2.16 -1.48
C ALA A 97 -2.30 -3.51 -1.97
N ALA A 98 -1.19 -3.49 -2.71
CA ALA A 98 -0.52 -4.70 -3.16
C ALA A 98 0.00 -5.53 -1.98
N LEU A 99 0.66 -4.88 -1.00
CA LEU A 99 1.17 -5.54 0.19
C LEU A 99 0.04 -6.17 1.02
N THR A 100 -1.04 -5.44 1.26
CA THR A 100 -2.17 -5.92 2.07
C THR A 100 -2.88 -7.10 1.42
N THR A 101 -2.88 -7.17 0.09
CA THR A 101 -3.41 -8.32 -0.66
C THR A 101 -2.55 -9.57 -0.50
N ARG A 102 -1.22 -9.41 -0.41
CA ARG A 102 -0.25 -10.52 -0.29
C ARG A 102 -0.04 -10.97 1.15
N VAL A 103 -0.08 -10.02 2.09
CA VAL A 103 0.35 -10.19 3.48
C VAL A 103 -0.71 -9.61 4.40
N PRO A 104 -1.45 -10.44 5.17
CA PRO A 104 -2.48 -9.94 6.09
C PRO A 104 -1.96 -8.93 7.12
N ALA A 105 -0.69 -9.05 7.52
CA ALA A 105 -0.05 -8.10 8.44
C ALA A 105 0.25 -6.73 7.79
N GLY A 106 0.22 -6.61 6.46
CA GLY A 106 0.43 -5.35 5.72
C GLY A 106 -0.52 -4.24 6.17
N ALA A 107 -1.77 -4.59 6.52
CA ALA A 107 -2.75 -3.64 7.04
C ALA A 107 -2.35 -2.98 8.39
N LYS A 108 -1.35 -3.52 9.10
CA LYS A 108 -0.82 -2.92 10.33
C LYS A 108 0.32 -1.94 10.08
N LEU A 109 0.87 -1.90 8.87
CA LEU A 109 2.07 -1.12 8.55
C LEU A 109 1.86 0.38 8.76
N HIS A 110 0.65 0.90 8.55
CA HIS A 110 0.32 2.31 8.80
C HIS A 110 0.13 2.71 10.27
N THR A 111 0.38 1.80 11.21
CA THR A 111 0.27 2.16 12.62
C THR A 111 1.30 3.24 12.94
N GLY A 112 0.83 4.44 13.32
CA GLY A 112 1.68 5.59 13.64
C GLY A 112 2.36 6.27 12.44
N ARG A 113 1.84 6.09 11.22
CA ARG A 113 2.31 6.76 9.99
C ARG A 113 1.16 7.38 9.20
#